data_AF-A0A061PF13-F1
#
_entry.id   AF-A0A061PF13-F1
#
_cell.length_a   1.000
_cell.length_b   1.000
_cell.length_c   1.000
_cell.angle_alpha   90.00
_cell.angle_beta   90.00
_cell.angle_gamma   90.00
#
_symmetry.space_group_name_H-M   'P 1'
#
loop_
_entity.id
_entity.type
_entity.pdbx_description
1 polymer ?
#
loop_
_entity_poly.entity_id
_entity_poly.type
_entity_poly.pdbx_seq_one_letter_code
_entity_poly.pdbx_strand_id
1 'polypeptide(L)'
;MLNPEPVYDTVPLIFTTNTNRLLYALGNTREGESFITVFFRVDSVDGNCAVLELLRPYPELEIPAGVADVPLNQIVQNSDWLLVRTGQCTIVDCECLCTLKCLDPSFVE
;
A
#
# COMPACT_ATOMS: atom_id res chain seq x y z
N MET A 1 18.33 30.11 4.94
CA MET A 1 18.07 29.34 3.71
C MET A 1 16.79 28.58 3.96
N LEU A 2 15.73 28.82 3.18
CA LEU A 2 14.49 28.05 3.27
C LEU A 2 14.82 26.63 2.79
N ASN A 3 14.61 25.63 3.64
CA ASN A 3 14.60 24.25 3.17
C ASN A 3 13.47 24.15 2.14
N PRO A 4 13.71 23.64 0.92
CA PRO A 4 12.61 23.35 0.01
C PRO A 4 11.67 22.38 0.73
N GLU A 5 10.38 22.72 0.78
CA GLU A 5 9.39 21.79 1.28
C GLU A 5 9.46 20.49 0.46
N PRO A 6 9.27 19.32 1.10
CA PRO A 6 9.27 18.07 0.37
C PRO A 6 8.19 18.11 -0.70
N VAL A 7 8.58 17.88 -1.95
CA VAL A 7 7.68 17.88 -3.13
C VAL A 7 6.59 16.81 -3.02
N TYR A 8 6.79 15.81 -2.15
CA TYR A 8 5.86 14.71 -1.89
C TYR A 8 5.61 14.57 -0.38
N ASP A 9 4.34 14.45 0.01
CA ASP A 9 3.92 14.35 1.42
C ASP A 9 3.88 12.89 1.94
N THR A 10 4.05 11.92 1.03
CA THR A 10 3.78 10.51 1.27
C THR A 10 4.84 9.63 0.63
N VAL A 11 5.34 8.66 1.39
CA VAL A 11 6.15 7.55 0.86
C VAL A 11 5.27 6.30 0.79
N PRO A 12 4.92 5.81 -0.41
CA PRO A 12 4.18 4.56 -0.54
C PRO A 12 5.04 3.36 -0.12
N LEU A 13 4.40 2.39 0.54
CA LEU A 13 5.03 1.25 1.17
C LEU A 13 4.36 -0.05 0.73
N ILE A 14 5.17 -1.09 0.62
CA ILE A 14 4.71 -2.48 0.52
C ILE A 14 5.24 -3.24 1.73
N PHE A 15 4.38 -4.03 2.36
CA PHE A 15 4.76 -4.88 3.49
C PHE A 15 4.75 -6.36 3.11
N THR A 16 5.64 -7.11 3.74
CA THR A 16 5.60 -8.57 3.77
C THR A 16 5.28 -9.02 5.18
N THR A 17 4.51 -10.09 5.31
CA THR A 17 4.17 -10.71 6.59
C THR A 17 5.25 -11.69 7.03
N ASN A 18 5.19 -12.14 8.28
CA ASN A 18 6.04 -13.21 8.82
C ASN A 18 5.94 -14.55 8.06
N THR A 19 4.91 -14.74 7.22
CA THR A 19 4.76 -15.88 6.32
C THR A 19 5.36 -15.65 4.93
N ASN A 20 6.14 -14.58 4.75
CA ASN A 20 6.76 -14.18 3.48
C ASN A 20 5.73 -13.92 2.36
N ARG A 21 4.55 -13.43 2.72
CA ARG A 21 3.46 -13.02 1.81
C ARG A 21 3.30 -11.51 1.83
N LEU A 22 2.82 -10.93 0.73
CA LEU A 22 2.42 -9.52 0.72
C LEU A 22 1.25 -9.29 1.68
N LEU A 23 1.34 -8.22 2.47
CA LEU A 23 0.16 -7.68 3.12
C LEU A 23 -0.75 -7.12 2.03
N TYR A 24 -2.03 -7.48 2.06
CA TYR A 24 -3.03 -6.91 1.18
C TYR A 24 -4.28 -6.51 1.97
N ALA A 25 -5.04 -5.57 1.43
CA ALA A 25 -6.31 -5.12 2.00
C ALA A 25 -7.33 -4.90 0.90
N LEU A 26 -8.61 -5.02 1.27
CA LEU A 26 -9.74 -4.69 0.41
C LEU A 26 -10.28 -3.32 0.82
N GLY A 27 -10.59 -2.47 -0.15
CA GLY A 27 -11.24 -1.19 0.05
C GLY A 27 -12.40 -1.00 -0.92
N ASN A 28 -13.14 0.10 -0.75
CA ASN A 28 -14.22 0.46 -1.68
C ASN A 28 -14.07 1.91 -2.15
N THR A 29 -14.45 2.18 -3.39
CA THR A 29 -14.54 3.55 -3.93
C THR A 29 -15.77 4.26 -3.36
N ARG A 30 -15.88 5.58 -3.58
CA ARG A 30 -17.09 6.33 -3.20
C ARG A 30 -18.31 5.87 -4.00
N GLU A 31 -18.05 5.35 -5.20
CA GLU A 31 -19.03 4.81 -6.14
C GLU A 31 -19.45 3.37 -5.80
N GLY A 32 -18.81 2.75 -4.81
CA GLY A 32 -19.14 1.40 -4.31
C GLY A 32 -18.42 0.26 -5.04
N GLU A 33 -17.41 0.55 -5.86
CA GLU A 33 -16.57 -0.46 -6.49
C GLU A 33 -15.53 -0.97 -5.48
N SER A 34 -15.34 -2.28 -5.37
CA SER A 34 -14.30 -2.85 -4.51
C SER A 34 -12.96 -2.90 -5.24
N PHE A 35 -11.88 -2.64 -4.53
CA PHE A 35 -10.51 -2.82 -5.03
C PHE A 35 -9.68 -3.60 -4.00
N ILE A 36 -8.60 -4.21 -4.48
CA ILE A 36 -7.53 -4.73 -3.63
C ILE A 36 -6.29 -3.84 -3.76
N THR A 37 -5.55 -3.70 -2.65
CA THR A 37 -4.24 -3.07 -2.67
C THR A 37 -3.22 -3.80 -1.80
N VAL A 38 -1.95 -3.70 -2.21
CA VAL A 38 -0.76 -4.03 -1.40
C VAL A 38 0.07 -2.78 -1.09
N PHE A 39 -0.43 -1.59 -1.48
CA PHE A 39 0.23 -0.31 -1.36
C PHE A 39 -0.39 0.47 -0.20
N PHE A 40 0.46 0.95 0.69
CA PHE A 40 0.06 1.58 1.92
C PHE A 40 0.84 2.86 2.17
N ARG A 41 0.25 3.75 2.95
CA ARG A 41 0.95 4.85 3.62
C ARG A 41 0.80 4.63 5.12
N VAL A 42 1.88 4.82 5.89
CA VAL A 42 1.77 4.85 7.35
C VAL A 42 1.08 6.15 7.75
N ASP A 43 -0.09 6.04 8.37
CA ASP A 43 -0.83 7.18 8.90
C ASP A 43 -0.39 7.50 10.33
N SER A 44 -0.33 6.48 11.19
CA SER A 44 0.18 6.58 12.56
C SER A 44 0.71 5.23 13.06
N VAL A 45 1.52 5.28 14.12
CA VAL A 45 2.02 4.10 14.83
C VAL A 45 1.76 4.30 16.32
N ASP A 46 1.14 3.32 16.95
CA ASP A 46 0.85 3.33 18.38
C ASP A 46 1.23 1.97 18.99
N GLY A 47 2.27 1.99 19.84
CA GLY A 47 2.85 0.79 20.42
C GLY A 47 3.29 -0.22 19.36
N ASN A 48 2.68 -1.39 19.36
CA ASN A 48 2.95 -2.47 18.41
C ASN A 48 1.94 -2.53 17.25
N CYS A 49 1.15 -1.48 17.05
CA CYS A 49 0.18 -1.39 15.98
C CYS A 49 0.52 -0.23 15.03
N ALA A 50 0.24 -0.42 13.74
CA ALA A 50 0.31 0.65 12.75
C ALA A 50 -1.06 0.86 12.11
N VAL A 51 -1.46 2.13 11.98
CA VAL A 51 -2.59 2.54 11.15
C VAL A 51 -2.04 2.82 9.76
N LEU A 52 -2.51 2.06 8.78
CA LEU A 52 -2.08 2.15 7.38
C LEU A 52 -3.23 2.68 6.53
N GLU A 53 -3.02 3.80 5.85
CA GLU A 53 -3.92 4.27 4.79
C GLU A 53 -3.73 3.41 3.54
N LEU A 54 -4.84 2.96 2.95
CA LEU A 54 -4.89 2.18 1.72
C LEU A 54 -4.65 3.12 0.53
N LEU A 55 -3.69 2.78 -0.34
CA LEU A 55 -3.48 3.49 -1.61
C LEU A 55 -4.07 2.64 -2.74
N ARG A 56 -5.00 3.20 -3.53
CA ARG A 56 -5.60 2.49 -4.67
C ARG A 56 -4.66 2.58 -5.88
N PRO A 57 -4.23 1.46 -6.47
CA PRO A 57 -3.45 1.49 -7.70
C PRO A 57 -4.34 1.75 -8.92
N TYR A 58 -3.77 2.46 -9.89
CA TYR A 58 -4.25 2.62 -11.26
C TYR A 58 -3.13 2.24 -12.24
N PRO A 59 -3.35 1.27 -13.15
CA PRO A 59 -4.56 0.42 -13.26
C PRO A 59 -4.83 -0.40 -12.00
N GLU A 60 -5.99 -1.05 -11.90
CA GLU A 60 -6.27 -1.86 -10.72
C GLU A 60 -5.36 -3.09 -10.65
N LEU A 61 -5.05 -3.51 -9.43
CA LEU A 61 -4.30 -4.73 -9.20
C LEU A 61 -5.21 -5.94 -9.45
N GLU A 62 -4.94 -6.67 -10.54
CA GLU A 62 -5.65 -7.91 -10.85
C GLU A 62 -5.03 -9.10 -10.11
N ILE A 63 -5.81 -9.76 -9.24
CA ILE A 63 -5.42 -11.06 -8.69
C ILE A 63 -6.00 -12.16 -9.58
N PRO A 64 -5.18 -13.08 -10.11
CA PRO A 64 -5.69 -14.21 -10.85
C PRO A 64 -6.64 -15.07 -10.00
N ALA A 65 -7.75 -15.50 -10.59
CA ALA A 65 -8.71 -16.37 -9.91
C ALA A 65 -8.03 -17.66 -9.41
N GLY A 66 -8.33 -18.06 -8.18
CA GLY A 66 -7.78 -19.26 -7.55
C GLY A 66 -6.42 -19.06 -6.86
N VAL A 67 -5.89 -17.83 -6.84
CA VAL A 67 -4.70 -17.49 -6.05
C VAL A 67 -5.12 -16.86 -4.72
N ALA A 68 -4.61 -17.41 -3.62
CA ALA A 68 -4.93 -16.94 -2.27
C ALA A 68 -4.08 -15.73 -1.83
N ASP A 69 -3.00 -15.44 -2.56
CA ASP A 69 -2.00 -14.44 -2.24
C ASP A 69 -1.67 -13.60 -3.48
N VAL A 70 -1.26 -12.34 -3.30
CA VAL A 70 -0.78 -11.52 -4.42
C VAL A 70 0.65 -11.95 -4.80
N PRO A 71 0.90 -12.43 -6.03
CA PRO A 71 2.25 -12.81 -6.45
C PRO A 71 3.19 -11.60 -6.52
N LEU A 72 4.36 -11.69 -5.86
CA LEU A 72 5.36 -10.61 -5.81
C LEU A 72 5.81 -10.13 -7.20
N ASN A 73 5.85 -11.03 -8.19
CA ASN A 73 6.25 -10.72 -9.56
C ASN A 73 5.24 -9.81 -10.29
N GLN A 74 3.96 -9.81 -9.92
CA GLN A 74 2.96 -8.92 -10.52
C GLN A 74 3.12 -7.47 -10.07
N ILE A 75 3.64 -7.25 -8.86
CA ILE A 75 3.91 -5.90 -8.35
C ILE A 75 5.08 -5.24 -9.07
N VAL A 76 6.15 -6.01 -9.32
CA VAL A 76 7.45 -5.49 -9.80
C VAL A 76 7.44 -5.15 -11.30
N GLN A 77 6.51 -5.71 -12.08
CA GLN A 77 6.48 -5.54 -13.53
C GLN A 77 5.87 -4.20 -13.99
N ASN A 78 5.08 -3.54 -13.15
CA ASN A 78 4.42 -2.28 -13.50
C ASN A 78 5.19 -1.10 -12.88
N SER A 79 6.04 -0.46 -13.70
CA SER A 79 6.73 0.79 -13.33
C SER A 79 5.82 2.03 -13.33
N ASP A 80 4.58 1.87 -13.80
CA ASP A 80 3.68 2.97 -14.16
C ASP A 80 2.48 3.07 -13.20
N TRP A 81 2.60 2.52 -11.98
CA TRP A 81 1.53 2.62 -11.00
C TRP A 81 1.32 4.07 -10.59
N LEU A 82 0.08 4.53 -10.78
CA LEU A 82 -0.44 5.71 -10.12
C LEU A 82 -1.19 5.25 -8.86
N LEU A 83 -0.80 5.77 -7.70
CA LEU A 83 -1.34 5.41 -6.40
C LEU A 83 -2.16 6.58 -5.86
N VAL A 84 -3.46 6.35 -5.66
CA VAL A 84 -4.38 7.39 -5.19
C VAL A 84 -4.70 7.19 -3.73
N ARG A 85 -4.60 8.27 -2.95
CA ARG A 85 -5.01 8.29 -1.55
C ARG A 85 -6.51 8.05 -1.40
N THR A 86 -6.88 7.11 -0.55
CA THR A 86 -8.29 6.75 -0.35
C THR A 86 -8.87 7.30 0.95
N GLY A 87 -8.03 7.69 1.92
CA GLY A 87 -8.44 8.00 3.29
C GLY A 87 -9.02 6.81 4.07
N GLN A 88 -9.06 5.61 3.48
CA GLN A 88 -9.46 4.39 4.18
C GLN A 88 -8.24 3.83 4.90
N CYS A 89 -8.42 3.41 6.15
CA CYS A 89 -7.34 2.89 6.96
C CYS A 89 -7.60 1.45 7.41
N THR A 90 -6.52 0.70 7.58
CA THR A 90 -6.50 -0.59 8.26
C THR A 90 -5.52 -0.54 9.43
N ILE A 91 -5.77 -1.33 10.47
CA ILE A 91 -4.89 -1.45 11.63
C ILE A 91 -4.19 -2.80 11.53
N VAL A 92 -2.87 -2.80 11.63
CA VAL A 92 -2.06 -4.01 11.60
C VAL A 92 -1.22 -4.13 12.85
N ASP A 93 -1.08 -5.36 13.33
CA ASP A 93 -0.10 -5.70 14.35
C ASP A 93 1.28 -5.80 13.71
N CYS A 94 2.24 -5.00 14.20
CA CYS A 94 3.60 -4.96 13.71
C CYS A 94 4.35 -6.29 13.91
N GLU A 95 3.95 -7.15 14.86
CA GLU A 95 4.51 -8.50 15.02
C GLU A 95 4.11 -9.45 13.87
N CYS A 96 3.06 -9.11 13.10
CA CYS A 96 2.68 -9.85 11.90
C CYS A 96 3.50 -9.45 10.66
N LEU A 97 4.25 -8.35 10.73
CA LEU A 97 5.04 -7.81 9.63
C LEU A 97 6.49 -8.34 9.71
N CYS A 98 7.10 -8.59 8.56
CA CYS A 98 8.47 -9.07 8.43
C CYS A 98 9.39 -7.98 7.87
N THR A 99 9.08 -7.48 6.68
CA THR A 99 9.83 -6.39 6.04
C THR A 99 8.91 -5.41 5.36
N LEU A 100 9.40 -4.19 5.15
CA LEU A 100 8.76 -3.17 4.34
C LEU A 100 9.71 -2.74 3.22
N LYS A 101 9.13 -2.28 2.11
CA LYS A 101 9.84 -1.64 1.01
C LYS A 101 9.20 -0.29 0.71
N CYS A 102 10.01 0.76 0.76
CA CYS A 102 9.63 2.08 0.26
C CYS A 102 9.63 2.08 -1.27
N LEU A 103 8.61 2.70 -1.84
CA LEU A 103 8.50 2.98 -3.26
C LEU A 103 8.79 4.46 -3.52
N ASP A 104 8.89 4.83 -4.79
CA ASP A 104 9.09 6.23 -5.19
C ASP A 104 7.87 7.06 -4.77
N PRO A 105 8.05 8.16 -4.02
CA PRO A 105 6.98 9.09 -3.69
C PRO A 105 6.26 9.65 -4.93
N SER A 106 6.92 9.69 -6.09
CA SER A 106 6.31 10.14 -7.35
C SER A 106 5.15 9.28 -7.84
N PHE A 107 4.95 8.09 -7.26
CA PHE A 107 3.81 7.24 -7.57
C PHE A 107 2.52 7.71 -6.92
N VAL A 108 2.55 8.60 -5.93
CA VAL A 108 1.33 9.06 -5.23
C VAL A 108 0.81 10.37 -5.85
N GLU A 109 -0.50 10.41 -6.12
CA GLU A 109 -1.26 11.61 -6.51
C GLU A 109 -2.33 11.99 -5.47
#